data_AF-A0A9X8E596-F1
#
_entry.id   AF-A0A9X8E596-F1
#
_cell.length_a   1.000
_cell.length_b   1.000
_cell.length_c   1.000
_cell.angle_alpha   90.00
_cell.angle_beta   90.00
_cell.angle_gamma   90.00
#
_symmetry.space_group_name_H-M   'P 1'
#
loop_
_entity.id
_entity.type
_entity.pdbx_description
1 polymer ?
#
loop_
_entity_poly.entity_id
_entity_poly.type
_entity_poly.pdbx_seq_one_letter_code
_entity_poly.pdbx_strand_id
1 'polypeptide(L)'
;MKLFVAIAAVVATVFAQDFNFTDDSESQERGASLRVVGGNEAPVGQYTWTVNLRRSAGGSSSCGGTLIAPNYVLTAAHCVANGKPGFVAVGTHYT
;
A
#
# COMPACT_ATOMS: atom_id res chain seq x y z
N MET A 1 -21.38 -35.02 44.63
CA MET A 1 -21.19 -33.58 44.34
C MET A 1 -19.75 -33.15 44.03
N LYS A 2 -18.70 -33.90 44.43
CA LYS A 2 -17.32 -33.58 44.03
C LYS A 2 -16.96 -33.96 42.58
N LEU A 3 -17.72 -34.88 41.97
CA LEU A 3 -17.45 -35.38 40.61
C LEU A 3 -17.92 -34.41 39.51
N PHE A 4 -19.03 -33.70 39.71
CA PHE A 4 -19.57 -32.74 38.73
C PHE A 4 -18.68 -31.49 38.60
N VAL A 5 -18.06 -31.06 39.70
CA VAL A 5 -17.14 -29.91 39.72
C VAL A 5 -15.86 -30.23 38.93
N ALA A 6 -15.35 -31.46 39.03
CA ALA A 6 -14.17 -31.89 38.29
C ALA A 6 -14.44 -31.92 36.77
N ILE A 7 -15.61 -32.39 36.34
CA ILE A 7 -15.98 -32.43 34.92
C ILE A 7 -16.15 -31.01 34.36
N ALA A 8 -16.80 -30.11 35.10
CA ALA A 8 -16.96 -28.71 34.69
C ALA A 8 -15.60 -28.00 34.53
N ALA A 9 -14.63 -28.27 35.40
CA ALA A 9 -13.28 -27.72 35.31
C ALA A 9 -12.51 -28.26 34.08
N VAL A 10 -12.61 -29.57 33.81
CA VAL A 10 -11.97 -30.20 32.62
C VAL A 10 -12.59 -29.65 31.33
N VAL A 11 -13.91 -29.51 31.29
CA VAL A 11 -14.63 -28.95 30.13
C VAL A 11 -14.23 -27.48 29.89
N ALA A 12 -14.10 -26.67 30.93
CA ALA A 12 -13.66 -25.28 30.80
C ALA A 12 -12.21 -25.16 30.29
N THR A 13 -11.31 -26.06 30.69
CA THR A 13 -9.93 -26.07 30.15
C THR A 13 -9.85 -26.54 28.70
N VAL A 14 -10.72 -27.46 28.26
CA VAL A 14 -10.77 -27.91 26.86
C VAL A 14 -11.31 -26.79 25.94
N PHE A 15 -12.29 -26.00 26.39
CA PHE A 15 -12.84 -24.89 25.58
C PHE A 15 -12.01 -23.61 25.59
N ALA A 16 -11.04 -23.46 26.48
CA ALA A 16 -10.18 -22.27 26.55
C ALA A 16 -9.01 -22.29 25.53
N GLN A 17 -8.79 -23.40 24.81
CA GLN A 17 -7.55 -23.60 24.03
C GLN A 17 -7.65 -23.37 22.52
N ASP A 18 -8.82 -23.10 21.93
CA ASP A 18 -8.96 -22.95 20.45
C ASP A 18 -9.48 -21.58 19.99
N PHE A 19 -8.96 -20.50 20.57
CA PHE A 19 -8.95 -19.17 19.92
C PHE A 19 -7.58 -18.49 20.10
N ASN A 20 -6.50 -19.26 19.97
CA ASN A 20 -5.20 -18.67 19.66
C ASN A 20 -5.15 -18.39 18.16
N PHE A 21 -5.66 -17.22 17.77
CA PHE A 21 -5.26 -16.60 16.51
C PHE A 21 -3.81 -16.17 16.67
N THR A 22 -2.88 -17.09 16.39
CA THR A 22 -1.51 -16.71 16.10
C THR A 22 -1.57 -15.89 14.81
N ASP A 23 -1.49 -14.57 14.96
CA ASP A 23 -1.08 -13.70 13.87
C ASP A 23 0.37 -14.04 13.57
N ASP A 24 0.58 -15.05 12.74
CA ASP A 24 1.88 -15.37 12.17
C ASP A 24 2.22 -14.29 11.13
N SER A 25 2.44 -13.05 11.59
CA SER A 25 3.19 -12.06 10.82
C SER A 25 4.68 -12.37 10.99
N GLU A 26 5.06 -13.59 10.62
CA GLU A 26 6.43 -13.87 10.21
C GLU A 26 6.68 -12.92 9.04
N SER A 27 7.74 -12.10 9.15
CA SER A 27 8.30 -11.34 8.05
C SER A 27 8.92 -12.31 7.03
N GLN A 28 8.09 -13.17 6.47
CA GLN A 28 8.32 -13.85 5.22
C GLN A 28 8.49 -12.74 4.19
N GLU A 29 9.60 -12.76 3.47
CA GLU A 29 9.90 -11.83 2.37
C GLU A 29 8.65 -11.64 1.52
N ARG A 30 7.88 -10.59 1.82
CA ARG A 30 6.69 -10.23 1.07
C ARG A 30 7.25 -9.69 -0.23
N GLY A 31 7.49 -10.59 -1.19
CA GLY A 31 7.24 -10.29 -2.58
C GLY A 31 5.85 -9.66 -2.57
N ALA A 32 5.82 -8.33 -2.55
CA ALA A 32 4.63 -7.56 -2.33
C ALA A 32 3.66 -8.06 -3.37
N SER A 33 2.65 -8.82 -2.94
CA SER A 33 1.67 -9.35 -3.86
C SER A 33 1.06 -8.12 -4.49
N LEU A 34 1.42 -7.84 -5.74
CA LEU A 34 0.99 -6.65 -6.45
C LEU A 34 -0.53 -6.63 -6.29
N ARG A 35 -1.05 -5.67 -5.51
CA ARG A 35 -2.47 -5.56 -5.22
C ARG A 35 -3.17 -4.88 -6.41
N VAL A 36 -2.90 -5.40 -7.59
CA VAL A 36 -3.39 -4.98 -8.89
C VAL A 36 -4.38 -6.05 -9.33
N VAL A 37 -5.67 -5.71 -9.36
CA VAL A 37 -6.72 -6.67 -9.74
C VAL A 37 -6.83 -6.69 -11.26
N GLY A 38 -6.46 -7.81 -11.89
CA GLY A 38 -6.64 -8.04 -13.32
C GLY A 38 -5.80 -7.14 -14.25
N GLY A 39 -4.90 -6.34 -13.70
CA GLY A 39 -3.98 -5.50 -14.47
C GLY A 39 -2.58 -6.10 -14.55
N ASN A 40 -1.78 -5.54 -15.46
CA ASN A 40 -0.36 -5.84 -15.61
C ASN A 40 0.44 -4.54 -15.60
N GLU A 41 1.75 -4.66 -15.38
CA GLU A 41 2.68 -3.55 -15.53
C GLU A 41 2.59 -2.95 -16.94
N ALA A 42 2.56 -1.62 -17.04
CA ALA A 42 2.57 -0.93 -18.32
C ALA A 42 3.98 -1.01 -18.93
N PRO A 43 4.14 -1.36 -20.22
CA PRO A 43 5.39 -1.22 -20.93
C PRO A 43 6.05 0.16 -20.75
N VAL A 44 7.38 0.16 -20.66
CA VAL A 44 8.18 1.38 -20.60
C VAL A 44 7.84 2.29 -21.79
N GLY A 45 7.51 3.55 -21.49
CA GLY A 45 7.17 4.54 -22.51
C GLY A 45 5.77 4.45 -23.10
N GLN A 46 4.90 3.53 -22.66
CA GLN A 46 3.51 3.47 -23.15
C GLN A 46 2.71 4.72 -22.77
N TYR A 47 2.96 5.26 -21.58
CA TYR A 47 2.22 6.39 -21.01
C TYR A 47 3.15 7.52 -20.60
N THR A 48 3.85 8.11 -21.58
CA THR A 48 4.88 9.15 -21.36
C THR A 48 4.35 10.44 -20.74
N TRP A 49 3.05 10.70 -20.84
CA TRP A 49 2.41 11.85 -20.21
C TRP A 49 2.25 11.70 -18.69
N THR A 50 2.54 10.54 -18.11
CA THR A 50 2.48 10.34 -16.66
C THR A 50 3.49 11.23 -15.94
N VAL A 51 3.09 11.84 -14.83
CA VAL A 51 3.92 12.75 -14.06
C VAL A 51 3.88 12.41 -12.57
N ASN A 52 5.05 12.45 -11.94
CA ASN A 52 5.21 12.36 -10.49
C ASN A 52 5.63 13.73 -9.92
N LEU A 53 4.88 14.19 -8.91
CA LEU A 53 5.15 15.45 -8.20
C LEU A 53 5.93 15.16 -6.92
N ARG A 54 7.07 15.84 -6.74
CA ARG A 54 8.01 15.58 -5.64
C ARG A 54 8.40 16.87 -4.92
N ARG A 55 8.70 16.74 -3.62
CA ARG A 55 9.19 17.86 -2.79
C ARG A 55 10.70 18.10 -2.93
N SER A 56 11.46 17.06 -3.24
CA SER A 56 12.90 17.11 -3.49
C SER A 56 13.25 16.26 -4.72
N ALA A 57 14.42 16.49 -5.33
CA ALA A 57 14.82 15.81 -6.57
C ALA A 57 14.83 14.27 -6.43
N GLY A 58 15.41 13.77 -5.34
CA GLY A 58 15.47 12.34 -4.99
C GLY A 58 14.34 11.88 -4.06
N GLY A 59 13.34 12.72 -3.79
CA GLY A 59 12.25 12.39 -2.87
C GLY A 59 11.24 11.40 -3.46
N SER A 60 10.41 10.84 -2.59
CA SER A 60 9.25 10.06 -3.00
C SER A 60 8.21 10.92 -3.73
N SER A 61 7.42 10.28 -4.58
CA SER A 61 6.27 10.92 -5.22
C SER A 61 5.16 11.14 -4.20
N SER A 62 4.66 12.36 -4.08
CA SER A 62 3.54 12.70 -3.20
C SER A 62 2.19 12.75 -3.92
N CYS A 63 2.21 12.97 -5.24
CA CYS A 63 1.02 13.11 -6.08
C CYS A 63 1.36 12.78 -7.54
N GLY A 64 0.33 12.47 -8.33
CA GLY A 64 0.43 12.30 -9.78
C GLY A 64 0.04 13.54 -10.58
N GLY A 65 0.15 13.45 -11.90
CA GLY A 65 -0.35 14.44 -12.85
C GLY A 65 -0.21 13.97 -14.30
N THR A 66 -0.62 14.84 -15.24
CA THR A 66 -0.56 14.60 -16.68
C THR A 66 0.12 15.78 -17.38
N LEU A 67 1.12 15.51 -18.22
CA LEU A 67 1.70 16.53 -19.10
C LEU A 67 0.72 16.83 -20.25
N ILE A 68 0.16 18.04 -20.29
CA ILE A 68 -0.85 18.46 -21.27
C ILE A 68 -0.29 19.41 -22.34
N ALA A 69 0.87 20.00 -22.08
CA ALA A 69 1.64 20.83 -23.01
C ALA A 69 3.11 20.88 -22.54
N PRO A 70 4.07 21.36 -23.35
CA PRO A 70 5.50 21.24 -23.04
C PRO A 70 5.93 21.71 -21.65
N ASN A 71 5.23 22.70 -21.08
CA ASN A 71 5.52 23.27 -19.76
C ASN A 71 4.31 23.27 -18.81
N TYR A 72 3.27 22.48 -19.10
CA TYR A 72 2.04 22.46 -18.29
C TYR A 72 1.68 21.05 -17.86
N VAL A 73 1.53 20.89 -16.54
CA VAL A 73 1.06 19.66 -15.90
C VAL A 73 -0.31 19.91 -15.27
N LEU A 74 -1.27 19.07 -15.61
CA LEU A 74 -2.57 19.00 -14.94
C LEU A 74 -2.47 18.08 -13.72
N THR A 75 -2.99 18.53 -12.58
CA THR A 75 -3.05 17.75 -11.33
C THR A 75 -4.24 18.17 -10.47
N ALA A 76 -4.47 17.48 -9.36
CA ALA A 76 -5.54 17.82 -8.42
C ALA A 76 -5.19 19.06 -7.58
N ALA A 77 -6.19 19.88 -7.24
CA ALA A 77 -5.99 21.08 -6.43
C ALA A 77 -5.38 20.77 -5.04
N HIS A 78 -5.77 19.67 -4.41
CA HIS A 78 -5.24 19.28 -3.10
C HIS A 78 -3.75 18.92 -3.12
N CYS A 79 -3.19 18.57 -4.29
CA CYS A 79 -1.77 18.28 -4.44
C CYS A 79 -0.89 19.54 -4.34
N VAL A 80 -1.46 20.72 -4.54
CA VAL A 80 -0.75 22.01 -4.49
C VAL A 80 -1.24 22.94 -3.38
N ALA A 81 -2.30 22.56 -2.66
CA ALA A 81 -2.91 23.37 -1.60
C ALA A 81 -1.91 23.71 -0.47
N ASN A 82 -1.03 22.77 -0.11
CA ASN A 82 -0.03 22.92 0.94
C ASN A 82 1.37 23.27 0.40
N GLY A 83 1.43 23.93 -0.75
CA GLY A 83 2.66 24.31 -1.43
C GLY A 83 2.86 23.58 -2.76
N LYS A 84 3.50 24.28 -3.71
CA LYS A 84 3.81 23.72 -5.02
C LYS A 84 4.90 22.65 -4.91
N PRO A 85 4.86 21.59 -5.74
CA PRO A 85 5.96 20.64 -5.84
C PRO A 85 7.23 21.37 -6.29
N GLY A 86 8.37 21.03 -5.70
CA GLY A 86 9.67 21.58 -6.09
C GLY A 86 10.24 20.90 -7.34
N PHE A 87 9.78 19.68 -7.62
CA PHE A 87 10.30 18.86 -8.71
C PHE A 87 9.16 18.07 -9.39
N VAL A 88 9.30 17.92 -10.71
CA VAL A 88 8.35 17.23 -11.58
C VAL A 88 9.13 16.20 -12.38
N ALA A 89 8.77 14.93 -12.25
CA ALA A 89 9.38 13.86 -13.04
C ALA A 89 8.36 13.39 -14.10
N VAL A 90 8.73 13.50 -15.38
CA VAL A 90 7.85 13.24 -16.53
C VAL A 90 8.24 11.92 -17.18
N GLY A 91 7.25 11.09 -17.51
CA GLY A 91 7.46 9.83 -18.23
C GLY A 91 8.27 8.78 -17.46
N THR A 92 8.42 8.94 -16.15
CA THR A 92 9.14 7.97 -15.32
C THR A 92 8.39 6.66 -15.23
N HIS A 93 9.12 5.57 -15.34
CA HIS A 93 8.63 4.21 -15.14
C HIS A 93 9.46 3.58 -14.00
N TYR A 94 8.77 3.06 -12.99
CA TYR A 94 9.41 2.47 -11.81
C TYR A 94 9.24 0.95 -11.90
N THR A 95 10.34 0.27 -12.21
CA THR A 95 10.48 -1.19 -12.17
C THR A 95 11.01 -1.64 -10.82
#